data_AF-A0A1F8LVR2-F1
#
_entry.id   AF-A0A1F8LVR2-F1
#
_cell.length_a   1.000
_cell.length_b   1.000
_cell.length_c   1.000
_cell.angle_alpha   90.00
_cell.angle_beta   90.00
_cell.angle_gamma   90.00
#
_symmetry.space_group_name_H-M   'P 1'
#
loop_
_entity.id
_entity.type
_entity.pdbx_description
1 polymer ?
#
loop_
_entity_poly.entity_id
_entity_poly.type
_entity_poly.pdbx_seq_one_letter_code
_entity_poly.pdbx_strand_id
1 'polypeptide(L)'
;MLPLSACTSSPAEPSPASSMNQTGIAELDEIILVVMEGDTTGLRLLIRYTQTTCTFAEGLGGPPKCLEDEQEGTPVEVLPFLGPEGHFIRKADIDNWTGVEVSELYAVYQVSEAVYSDENYPKGEYALVFITDPEKQSSITLQVRQGRIVHIDNGYGYPPEIPAENVVMYLISPGNTVT
;
A
#
# COMPACT_ATOMS: atom_id res chain seq x y z
N MET A 1 45.23 46.76 -15.95
CA MET A 1 45.26 45.30 -16.16
C MET A 1 44.89 44.65 -14.84
N LEU A 2 43.66 44.15 -14.71
CA LEU A 2 43.15 43.44 -13.54
C LEU A 2 43.00 41.95 -13.94
N PRO A 3 43.48 40.98 -13.15
CA PRO A 3 43.24 39.59 -13.45
C PRO A 3 41.79 39.21 -13.10
N LEU A 4 41.14 38.51 -14.03
CA LEU A 4 39.84 37.86 -13.83
C LEU A 4 40.05 36.65 -12.90
N SER A 5 39.42 36.65 -11.73
CA SER A 5 39.28 35.44 -10.91
C SER A 5 38.30 34.49 -11.58
N ALA A 6 38.77 33.29 -11.94
CA ALA A 6 37.92 32.20 -12.36
C ALA A 6 37.30 31.52 -11.11
N CYS A 7 35.97 31.49 -11.03
CA CYS A 7 35.26 30.59 -10.14
C CYS A 7 35.30 29.19 -10.74
N THR A 8 36.15 28.31 -10.21
CA THR A 8 36.02 26.88 -10.44
C THR A 8 34.85 26.38 -9.62
N SER A 9 33.68 26.23 -10.24
CA SER A 9 32.60 25.42 -9.67
C SER A 9 33.02 23.96 -9.74
N SER A 10 33.37 23.37 -8.59
CA SER A 10 33.56 21.94 -8.48
C SER A 10 32.23 21.24 -8.83
N PRO A 11 32.20 20.28 -9.77
CA PRO A 11 31.02 19.44 -9.93
C PRO A 11 30.80 18.69 -8.61
N ALA A 12 29.63 18.86 -8.02
CA ALA A 12 29.22 18.05 -6.89
C ALA A 12 29.04 16.61 -7.41
N GLU A 13 29.90 15.69 -6.97
CA GLU A 13 29.63 14.27 -7.13
C GLU A 13 28.28 13.97 -6.47
N PRO A 14 27.37 13.24 -7.14
CA PRO A 14 26.15 12.78 -6.51
C PRO A 14 26.54 11.88 -5.35
N SER A 15 26.43 12.41 -4.13
CA SER A 15 26.52 11.60 -2.93
C SER A 15 25.45 10.51 -3.04
N PRO A 16 25.76 9.22 -2.78
CA PRO A 16 24.76 8.18 -2.73
C PRO A 16 23.93 8.42 -1.47
N ALA A 17 22.96 9.34 -1.57
CA ALA A 17 21.90 9.46 -0.60
C ALA A 17 21.22 8.09 -0.56
N SER A 18 21.25 7.47 0.61
CA SER A 18 20.84 6.10 0.86
C SER A 18 19.50 5.77 0.19
N SER A 19 19.56 4.96 -0.86
CA SER A 19 18.45 4.43 -1.65
C SER A 19 17.63 3.36 -0.91
N MET A 20 17.59 3.38 0.42
CA MET A 20 17.12 2.24 1.22
C MET A 20 15.59 2.10 1.25
N ASN A 21 14.86 3.12 0.77
CA ASN A 21 13.39 3.10 0.62
C ASN A 21 12.94 3.15 -0.84
N GLN A 22 13.85 2.94 -1.80
CA GLN A 22 13.52 2.95 -3.23
C GLN A 22 13.60 1.52 -3.79
N THR A 23 12.55 1.16 -4.51
CA THR A 23 12.42 -0.11 -5.22
C THR A 23 13.06 -0.05 -6.62
N GLY A 24 13.25 1.16 -7.15
CA GLY A 24 13.64 1.39 -8.55
C GLY A 24 12.46 1.30 -9.53
N ILE A 25 11.23 1.13 -9.03
CA ILE A 25 9.98 1.13 -9.80
C ILE A 25 9.22 2.40 -9.42
N ALA A 26 9.13 3.34 -10.37
CA ALA A 26 8.65 4.69 -10.11
C ALA A 26 7.26 4.72 -9.45
N GLU A 27 6.34 3.86 -9.90
CA GLU A 27 4.99 3.80 -9.37
C GLU A 27 4.92 3.26 -7.93
N LEU A 28 5.84 2.37 -7.55
CA LEU A 28 5.92 1.89 -6.15
C LEU A 28 6.56 2.94 -5.26
N ASP A 29 7.61 3.61 -5.77
CA ASP A 29 8.33 4.64 -5.03
C ASP A 29 7.44 5.86 -4.75
N GLU A 30 6.52 6.20 -5.67
CA GLU A 30 5.47 7.22 -5.44
C GLU A 30 4.53 6.81 -4.30
N ILE A 31 4.03 5.57 -4.29
CA ILE A 31 3.16 5.06 -3.22
C ILE A 31 3.90 5.07 -1.88
N ILE A 32 5.15 4.60 -1.85
CA ILE A 32 5.98 4.59 -0.64
C ILE A 32 6.12 6.02 -0.10
N LEU A 33 6.47 6.98 -0.95
CA LEU A 33 6.65 8.37 -0.53
C LEU A 33 5.37 8.94 0.09
N VAL A 34 4.25 8.83 -0.62
CA VAL A 34 2.94 9.34 -0.18
C VAL A 34 2.52 8.73 1.16
N VAL A 35 2.74 7.42 1.35
CA VAL A 35 2.40 6.71 2.59
C VAL A 35 3.31 7.15 3.73
N MET A 36 4.62 7.23 3.50
CA MET A 36 5.60 7.64 4.53
C MET A 36 5.46 9.12 4.93
N GLU A 37 4.98 9.98 4.03
CA GLU A 37 4.68 11.39 4.32
C GLU A 37 3.32 11.61 5.01
N GLY A 38 2.49 10.56 5.09
CA GLY A 38 1.13 10.67 5.63
C GLY A 38 0.20 11.53 4.74
N ASP A 39 0.49 11.66 3.44
CA ASP A 39 -0.36 12.42 2.51
C ASP A 39 -1.61 11.61 2.17
N THR A 40 -2.65 11.75 3.00
CA THR A 40 -3.94 11.08 2.79
C THR A 40 -4.58 11.45 1.45
N THR A 41 -4.36 12.68 0.95
CA THR A 41 -4.97 13.12 -0.32
C THR A 41 -4.27 12.45 -1.50
N GLY A 42 -2.94 12.45 -1.51
CA GLY A 42 -2.14 11.69 -2.46
C GLY A 42 -2.47 10.20 -2.43
N LEU A 43 -2.62 9.63 -1.22
CA LEU A 43 -2.92 8.20 -1.06
C LEU A 43 -4.24 7.83 -1.71
N ARG A 44 -5.28 8.64 -1.51
CA ARG A 44 -6.60 8.44 -2.12
C ARG A 44 -6.54 8.47 -3.65
N LEU A 45 -5.70 9.31 -4.23
CA LEU A 45 -5.51 9.39 -5.68
C LEU A 45 -4.82 8.13 -6.25
N LEU A 46 -4.10 7.36 -5.44
CA LEU A 46 -3.41 6.13 -5.84
C LEU A 46 -4.30 4.87 -5.72
N ILE A 47 -5.51 4.98 -5.18
CA ILE A 47 -6.47 3.88 -5.09
C ILE A 47 -7.08 3.57 -6.45
N ARG A 48 -7.15 2.28 -6.77
CA ARG A 48 -8.03 1.73 -7.80
C ARG A 48 -9.13 0.94 -7.13
N TYR A 49 -10.34 1.50 -7.17
CA TYR A 49 -11.51 0.86 -6.60
C TYR A 49 -11.88 -0.43 -7.33
N THR A 50 -12.25 -1.43 -6.55
CA THR A 50 -12.86 -2.67 -7.00
C THR A 50 -14.31 -2.41 -7.36
N GLN A 51 -14.72 -2.82 -8.57
CA GLN A 51 -16.11 -2.84 -8.98
C GLN A 51 -16.70 -4.21 -8.64
N THR A 52 -17.71 -4.22 -7.80
CA THR A 52 -18.42 -5.44 -7.39
C THR A 52 -19.90 -5.13 -7.16
N THR A 53 -20.68 -6.12 -6.77
CA THR A 53 -22.08 -5.95 -6.41
C THR A 53 -22.28 -6.00 -4.90
N CYS A 54 -23.21 -5.19 -4.40
CA CYS A 54 -23.55 -5.22 -2.99
C CYS A 54 -24.49 -6.38 -2.65
N THR A 55 -24.50 -6.80 -1.38
CA THR A 55 -25.41 -7.84 -0.86
C THR A 55 -26.00 -7.48 0.50
N PHE A 56 -27.21 -7.97 0.79
CA PHE A 56 -27.81 -8.02 2.12
C PHE A 56 -27.48 -9.32 2.87
N ALA A 57 -26.86 -10.30 2.21
CA ALA A 57 -26.51 -11.57 2.83
C ALA A 57 -25.45 -11.38 3.94
N GLU A 58 -25.64 -12.07 5.07
CA GLU A 58 -24.68 -12.09 6.17
C GLU A 58 -23.53 -13.06 5.91
N GLY A 59 -22.32 -12.68 6.30
CA GLY A 59 -21.11 -13.50 6.15
C GLY A 59 -19.83 -12.71 6.38
N LEU A 60 -18.85 -13.35 7.04
CA LEU A 60 -17.51 -12.79 7.20
C LEU A 60 -16.80 -12.77 5.85
N GLY A 61 -16.16 -11.65 5.51
CA GLY A 61 -15.41 -11.48 4.26
C GLY A 61 -16.27 -11.54 2.99
N GLY A 62 -17.60 -11.45 3.09
CA GLY A 62 -18.49 -11.44 1.94
C GLY A 62 -18.39 -10.14 1.11
N PRO A 63 -19.13 -10.02 0.00
CA PRO A 63 -19.22 -8.79 -0.79
C PRO A 63 -19.67 -7.58 0.06
N PRO A 64 -19.45 -6.33 -0.39
CA PRO A 64 -19.86 -5.14 0.37
C PRO A 64 -21.37 -5.13 0.62
N LYS A 65 -21.78 -4.58 1.76
CA LYS A 65 -23.21 -4.50 2.13
C LYS A 65 -23.95 -3.46 1.29
N CYS A 66 -25.18 -3.78 0.88
CA CYS A 66 -26.08 -2.78 0.29
C CYS A 66 -26.54 -1.76 1.35
N LEU A 67 -26.75 -0.52 0.93
CA LEU A 67 -27.44 0.49 1.74
C LEU A 67 -28.95 0.19 1.79
N GLU A 68 -29.67 0.77 2.76
CA GLU A 68 -31.12 0.52 2.96
C GLU A 68 -31.97 0.80 1.70
N ASP A 69 -31.57 1.79 0.90
CA ASP A 69 -32.28 2.21 -0.32
C ASP A 69 -31.73 1.55 -1.61
N GLU A 70 -30.74 0.65 -1.50
CA GLU A 70 -30.17 -0.05 -2.65
C GLU A 70 -30.84 -1.41 -2.90
N GLN A 71 -30.81 -1.87 -4.14
CA GLN A 71 -31.25 -3.22 -4.47
C GLN A 71 -30.09 -4.20 -4.33
N GLU A 72 -30.38 -5.44 -3.91
CA GLU A 72 -29.42 -6.55 -3.96
C GLU A 72 -28.77 -6.63 -5.35
N GLY A 73 -27.45 -6.78 -5.42
CA GLY A 73 -26.74 -6.85 -6.69
C GLY A 73 -26.39 -5.49 -7.30
N THR A 74 -26.68 -4.37 -6.62
CA THR A 74 -26.33 -3.03 -7.14
C THR A 74 -24.81 -2.91 -7.31
N PRO A 75 -24.32 -2.46 -8.48
CA PRO A 75 -22.89 -2.21 -8.68
C PRO A 75 -22.37 -1.09 -7.78
N VAL A 76 -21.26 -1.35 -7.10
CA VAL A 76 -20.59 -0.40 -6.20
C VAL A 76 -19.08 -0.38 -6.45
N GLU A 77 -18.45 0.75 -6.18
CA GLU A 77 -17.00 0.93 -6.19
C GLU A 77 -16.47 0.95 -4.75
N VAL A 78 -15.55 0.05 -4.41
CA VAL A 78 -15.04 -0.12 -3.05
C VAL A 78 -13.52 -0.27 -2.98
N LEU A 79 -12.93 0.15 -1.86
CA LEU A 79 -11.59 -0.23 -1.44
C LEU A 79 -11.74 -1.39 -0.43
N PRO A 80 -11.30 -2.61 -0.77
CA PRO A 80 -11.29 -3.73 0.15
C PRO A 80 -10.24 -3.54 1.24
N PHE A 81 -10.56 -4.03 2.43
CA PHE A 81 -9.65 -4.20 3.54
C PHE A 81 -9.75 -5.63 4.05
N LEU A 82 -8.64 -6.35 4.13
CA LEU A 82 -8.61 -7.68 4.73
C LEU A 82 -8.03 -7.59 6.14
N GLY A 83 -8.56 -8.42 7.02
CA GLY A 83 -8.22 -8.53 8.42
C GLY A 83 -8.92 -9.78 8.95
N PRO A 84 -9.32 -9.83 10.23
CA PRO A 84 -9.99 -11.01 10.77
C PRO A 84 -11.34 -11.31 10.10
N GLU A 85 -12.07 -10.26 9.72
CA GLU A 85 -13.44 -10.38 9.18
C GLU A 85 -13.61 -9.75 7.78
N GLY A 86 -12.61 -9.02 7.28
CA GLY A 86 -12.69 -8.25 6.03
C GLY A 86 -13.71 -7.10 6.12
N HIS A 87 -13.46 -6.00 5.40
CA HIS A 87 -14.43 -4.92 5.24
C HIS A 87 -14.15 -4.11 3.97
N PHE A 88 -15.04 -3.17 3.66
CA PHE A 88 -14.94 -2.34 2.46
C PHE A 88 -15.20 -0.89 2.83
N ILE A 89 -14.46 0.02 2.20
CA ILE A 89 -14.80 1.44 2.17
C ILE A 89 -15.34 1.75 0.79
N ARG A 90 -16.57 2.26 0.69
CA ARG A 90 -17.10 2.71 -0.59
C ARG A 90 -16.37 3.95 -1.05
N LYS A 91 -16.22 4.10 -2.37
CA LYS A 91 -15.63 5.31 -2.97
C LYS A 91 -16.32 6.59 -2.53
N ALA A 92 -17.64 6.56 -2.34
CA ALA A 92 -18.41 7.70 -1.84
C ALA A 92 -18.06 8.08 -0.39
N ASP A 93 -17.52 7.15 0.39
CA ASP A 93 -17.19 7.33 1.81
C ASP A 93 -15.70 7.55 2.05
N ILE A 94 -14.86 7.51 1.00
CA ILE A 94 -13.40 7.59 1.14
C ILE A 94 -12.92 8.89 1.80
N ASP A 95 -13.69 9.97 1.67
CA ASP A 95 -13.32 11.25 2.27
C ASP A 95 -13.34 11.23 3.80
N ASN A 96 -14.10 10.30 4.39
CA ASN A 96 -14.15 10.05 5.84
C ASN A 96 -13.00 9.15 6.32
N TRP A 97 -12.28 8.49 5.41
CA TRP A 97 -11.16 7.62 5.76
C TRP A 97 -9.89 8.43 5.98
N THR A 98 -9.27 8.30 7.15
CA THR A 98 -8.07 9.06 7.54
C THR A 98 -6.77 8.57 6.90
N GLY A 99 -6.83 7.55 6.04
CA GLY A 99 -5.65 6.95 5.42
C GLY A 99 -5.01 5.87 6.29
N VAL A 100 -3.71 5.68 6.09
CA VAL A 100 -2.88 4.76 6.88
C VAL A 100 -1.84 5.57 7.64
N GLU A 101 -1.61 5.21 8.89
CA GLU A 101 -0.54 5.78 9.71
C GLU A 101 0.55 4.71 9.84
N VAL A 102 1.73 5.01 9.29
CA VAL A 102 2.87 4.10 9.29
C VAL A 102 4.08 4.75 9.95
N SER A 103 4.91 3.93 10.59
CA SER A 103 6.21 4.36 11.13
C SER A 103 7.36 3.99 10.21
N GLU A 104 7.26 2.86 9.50
CA GLU A 104 8.39 2.29 8.77
C GLU A 104 7.92 1.44 7.58
N LEU A 105 8.66 1.50 6.46
CA LEU A 105 8.55 0.54 5.35
C LEU A 105 9.36 -0.72 5.68
N TYR A 106 8.70 -1.82 5.99
CA TYR A 106 9.35 -3.05 6.42
C TYR A 106 9.84 -3.93 5.27
N ALA A 107 9.04 -4.07 4.21
CA ALA A 107 9.38 -4.89 3.06
C ALA A 107 8.60 -4.47 1.81
N VAL A 108 9.18 -4.76 0.65
CA VAL A 108 8.49 -4.70 -0.64
C VAL A 108 8.81 -5.95 -1.42
N TYR A 109 7.80 -6.64 -1.93
CA TYR A 109 8.00 -7.87 -2.69
C TYR A 109 7.01 -8.05 -3.82
N GLN A 110 7.41 -8.85 -4.81
CA GLN A 110 6.53 -9.33 -5.87
C GLN A 110 5.67 -10.48 -5.34
N VAL A 111 4.35 -10.35 -5.50
CA VAL A 111 3.35 -11.28 -4.98
C VAL A 111 3.31 -12.55 -5.83
N SER A 112 3.28 -13.70 -5.15
CA SER A 112 3.21 -15.02 -5.79
C SER A 112 1.86 -15.28 -6.45
N GLU A 113 1.88 -16.02 -7.55
CA GLU A 113 0.65 -16.46 -8.21
C GLU A 113 -0.21 -17.39 -7.33
N ALA A 114 0.41 -18.04 -6.34
CA ALA A 114 -0.28 -18.92 -5.40
C ALA A 114 -1.14 -18.17 -4.36
N VAL A 115 -0.93 -16.87 -4.18
CA VAL A 115 -1.75 -16.06 -3.27
C VAL A 115 -3.19 -16.05 -3.75
N TYR A 116 -4.11 -16.31 -2.83
CA TYR A 116 -5.54 -16.27 -3.09
C TYR A 116 -5.95 -14.88 -3.59
N SER A 117 -6.85 -14.86 -4.57
CA SER A 117 -7.45 -13.65 -5.09
C SER A 117 -8.82 -13.99 -5.63
N ASP A 118 -9.77 -13.10 -5.38
CA ASP A 118 -11.08 -13.12 -6.02
C ASP A 118 -11.44 -11.72 -6.54
N GLU A 119 -12.68 -11.55 -7.00
CA GLU A 119 -13.18 -10.28 -7.51
C GLU A 119 -13.38 -9.20 -6.44
N ASN A 120 -13.60 -9.59 -5.18
CA ASN A 120 -13.79 -8.68 -4.04
C ASN A 120 -12.47 -8.33 -3.35
N TYR A 121 -11.50 -9.26 -3.35
CA TYR A 121 -10.16 -9.10 -2.79
C TYR A 121 -9.09 -9.40 -3.87
N PRO A 122 -8.88 -8.45 -4.80
CA PRO A 122 -7.86 -8.61 -5.84
C PRO A 122 -6.45 -8.52 -5.24
N LYS A 123 -5.62 -9.53 -5.46
CA LYS A 123 -4.19 -9.48 -5.06
C LYS A 123 -3.40 -8.44 -5.85
N GLY A 124 -2.34 -7.92 -5.25
CA GLY A 124 -1.36 -7.08 -5.95
C GLY A 124 -0.47 -7.89 -6.90
N GLU A 125 0.21 -7.19 -7.80
CA GLU A 125 1.48 -7.65 -8.41
C GLU A 125 2.63 -7.45 -7.42
N TYR A 126 2.53 -6.42 -6.58
CA TYR A 126 3.45 -6.10 -5.50
C TYR A 126 2.71 -5.92 -4.18
N ALA A 127 3.41 -6.17 -3.07
CA ALA A 127 2.95 -5.90 -1.73
C ALA A 127 3.98 -5.01 -1.02
N LEU A 128 3.50 -3.92 -0.44
CA LEU A 128 4.30 -2.98 0.35
C LEU A 128 3.87 -3.15 1.80
N VAL A 129 4.77 -3.67 2.64
CA VAL A 129 4.51 -3.96 4.05
C VAL A 129 5.07 -2.85 4.90
N PHE A 130 4.23 -2.24 5.71
CA PHE A 130 4.58 -1.17 6.63
C PHE A 130 4.32 -1.60 8.08
N ILE A 131 5.19 -1.17 8.98
CA ILE A 131 4.92 -1.22 10.42
C ILE A 131 4.12 0.04 10.76
N THR A 132 2.98 -0.13 11.45
CA THR A 132 2.19 1.02 11.89
C THR A 132 2.63 1.49 13.26
N ASP A 133 2.66 0.56 14.21
CA ASP A 133 3.08 0.82 15.59
C ASP A 133 3.85 -0.42 16.10
N PRO A 134 5.17 -0.28 16.38
CA PRO A 134 5.99 -1.40 16.85
C PRO A 134 5.59 -1.88 18.26
N GLU A 135 4.97 -1.03 19.08
CA GLU A 135 4.47 -1.43 20.40
C GLU A 135 3.17 -2.22 20.29
N LYS A 136 2.30 -1.84 19.35
CA LYS A 136 1.02 -2.54 19.12
C LYS A 136 1.14 -3.76 18.20
N GLN A 137 2.32 -4.02 17.67
CA GLN A 137 2.60 -5.17 16.81
C GLN A 137 1.65 -5.27 15.62
N SER A 138 1.38 -4.13 14.99
CA SER A 138 0.48 -4.05 13.84
C SER A 138 1.23 -3.66 12.58
N SER A 139 0.77 -4.21 11.47
CA SER A 139 1.29 -3.89 10.14
C SER A 139 0.15 -3.62 9.17
N ILE A 140 0.47 -2.87 8.13
CA ILE A 140 -0.41 -2.67 6.99
C ILE A 140 0.34 -3.13 5.75
N THR A 141 -0.32 -3.94 4.93
CA THR A 141 0.18 -4.30 3.61
C THR A 141 -0.68 -3.65 2.54
N LEU A 142 -0.07 -2.89 1.64
CA LEU A 142 -0.74 -2.35 0.48
C LEU A 142 -0.53 -3.30 -0.71
N GLN A 143 -1.62 -3.86 -1.24
CA GLN A 143 -1.62 -4.66 -2.46
C GLN A 143 -1.65 -3.70 -3.66
N VAL A 144 -0.62 -3.75 -4.50
CA VAL A 144 -0.44 -2.83 -5.63
C VAL A 144 -0.45 -3.59 -6.95
N ARG A 145 -1.32 -3.16 -7.87
CA ARG A 145 -1.41 -3.71 -9.24
C ARG A 145 -1.38 -2.57 -10.23
N GLN A 146 -0.47 -2.64 -11.22
CA GLN A 146 -0.31 -1.60 -12.24
C GLN A 146 -0.20 -0.19 -11.63
N GLY A 147 0.66 -0.04 -10.60
CA GLY A 147 0.92 1.23 -9.93
C GLY A 147 -0.25 1.81 -9.13
N ARG A 148 -1.25 1.01 -8.77
CA ARG A 148 -2.40 1.45 -7.96
C ARG A 148 -2.67 0.51 -6.81
N ILE A 149 -3.08 1.06 -5.67
CA ILE A 149 -3.51 0.29 -4.51
C ILE A 149 -4.88 -0.31 -4.82
N VAL A 150 -4.98 -1.64 -4.79
CA VAL A 150 -6.22 -2.37 -5.09
C VAL A 150 -6.89 -2.93 -3.84
N HIS A 151 -6.15 -3.07 -2.74
CA HIS A 151 -6.60 -3.68 -1.49
C HIS A 151 -5.57 -3.41 -0.38
N ILE A 152 -6.03 -3.29 0.87
CA ILE A 152 -5.22 -3.12 2.07
C ILE A 152 -5.39 -4.31 3.03
N ASP A 153 -4.30 -4.94 3.47
CA ASP A 153 -4.33 -5.95 4.53
C ASP A 153 -3.92 -5.35 5.87
N ASN A 154 -4.70 -5.60 6.93
CA ASN A 154 -4.33 -5.31 8.31
C ASN A 154 -3.71 -6.56 8.93
N GLY A 155 -2.39 -6.51 9.12
CA GLY A 155 -1.63 -7.57 9.77
C GLY A 155 -1.55 -7.40 11.28
N TYR A 156 -1.44 -8.52 11.98
CA TYR A 156 -1.16 -8.59 13.40
C TYR A 156 0.11 -9.40 13.64
N GLY A 157 0.84 -9.04 14.69
CA GLY A 157 2.09 -9.70 15.07
C GLY A 157 3.31 -8.86 14.68
N TYR A 158 4.35 -8.99 15.50
CA TYR A 158 5.63 -8.35 15.29
C TYR A 158 6.77 -9.37 15.46
N PRO A 159 7.69 -9.48 14.48
CA PRO A 159 7.70 -8.76 13.21
C PRO A 159 6.52 -9.17 12.29
N PRO A 160 6.17 -8.37 11.26
CA PRO A 160 5.16 -8.76 10.29
C PRO A 160 5.47 -10.12 9.68
N GLU A 161 4.51 -11.05 9.74
CA GLU A 161 4.64 -12.37 9.12
C GLU A 161 4.40 -12.29 7.62
N ILE A 162 5.42 -12.65 6.83
CA ILE A 162 5.32 -12.73 5.37
C ILE A 162 5.56 -14.21 4.98
N PRO A 163 4.50 -14.97 4.68
CA PRO A 163 4.64 -16.36 4.25
C PRO A 163 5.53 -16.46 3.00
N ALA A 164 6.50 -17.37 3.01
CA ALA A 164 7.48 -17.48 1.92
C ALA A 164 6.82 -17.83 0.58
N GLU A 165 5.73 -18.59 0.63
CA GLU A 165 4.90 -18.95 -0.53
C GLU A 165 4.20 -17.76 -1.18
N ASN A 166 4.04 -16.65 -0.45
CA ASN A 166 3.44 -15.42 -0.97
C ASN A 166 4.45 -14.55 -1.74
N VAL A 167 5.74 -14.89 -1.71
CA VAL A 167 6.83 -14.07 -2.23
C VAL A 167 7.49 -14.73 -3.43
N VAL A 168 7.50 -14.04 -4.58
CA VAL A 168 8.36 -14.42 -5.72
C VAL A 168 9.79 -13.91 -5.48
N MET A 169 9.92 -12.64 -5.12
CA MET A 169 11.18 -11.99 -4.81
C MET A 169 10.97 -10.73 -3.98
N TYR A 170 11.95 -10.39 -3.15
CA TYR A 170 11.99 -9.11 -2.44
C TYR A 170 12.67 -8.03 -3.30
N LEU A 171 12.04 -6.86 -3.37
CA LEU A 171 12.65 -5.61 -3.84
C LEU A 171 13.32 -4.89 -2.65
N ILE A 172 12.66 -4.94 -1.49
CA ILE A 172 13.18 -4.50 -0.20
C ILE A 172 12.93 -5.62 0.80
N SER A 173 14.00 -6.18 1.36
CA SER A 173 13.92 -7.31 2.29
C SER A 173 13.61 -6.84 3.73
N PRO A 174 12.88 -7.65 4.52
CA PRO A 174 12.73 -7.45 5.97
C PRO A 174 14.05 -7.16 6.68
N GLY A 175 14.09 -6.14 7.54
CA GLY A 175 15.24 -5.82 8.38
C GLY A 175 16.38 -5.06 7.70
N ASN A 176 16.17 -4.52 6.48
CA ASN A 176 17.08 -3.56 5.85
C ASN A 176 16.84 -2.09 6.27
N THR A 177 15.98 -1.86 7.27
CA THR A 177 15.61 -0.54 7.75
C THR A 177 16.50 -0.06 8.90
N VAL A 178 16.95 1.19 8.81
CA VAL A 178 17.85 1.82 9.80
C VAL A 178 17.00 2.41 10.93
N THR A 179 17.42 2.15 12.16
CA THR A 179 16.95 2.83 13.38
C THR A 179 17.52 4.24 13.50
#